data_AF-A0A0M1IT98-F1
#
_entry.id   AF-A0A0M1IT98-F1
#
_cell.length_a   1.000
_cell.length_b   1.000
_cell.length_c   1.000
_cell.angle_alpha   90.00
_cell.angle_beta   90.00
_cell.angle_gamma   90.00
#
_symmetry.space_group_name_H-M   'P 1'
#
loop_
_entity.id
_entity.type
_entity.pdbx_description
1 polymer ?
#
loop_
_entity_poly.entity_id
_entity_poly.type
_entity_poly.pdbx_seq_one_letter_code
_entity_poly.pdbx_strand_id
1 'polypeptide(L)'
;MTPIEIIKFNLQERQYPYFEDNELKILLENNNNNVLKASWKGCLLKATADDGTNLGPLKTESNRDYWLGLAEQYKNDYERSLSGSGTTTGYKTSMKRVDAQ
;
A
#
# COMPACT_ATOMS: atom_id res chain seq x y z
N MET A 1 5.60 17.40 0.80
CA MET A 1 4.47 16.46 0.77
C MET A 1 4.32 15.86 2.16
N THR A 2 3.22 16.13 2.83
CA THR A 2 2.92 15.68 4.20
C THR A 2 2.52 14.20 4.22
N PRO A 3 2.64 13.49 5.36
CA PRO A 3 2.18 12.10 5.48
C PRO A 3 0.72 11.90 5.04
N ILE A 4 -0.15 12.86 5.35
CA ILE A 4 -1.56 12.86 4.94
C ILE A 4 -1.69 12.96 3.42
N GLU A 5 -0.94 13.86 2.77
CA GLU A 5 -0.97 13.98 1.31
C GLU A 5 -0.49 12.69 0.63
N ILE A 6 0.49 12.00 1.22
CA ILE A 6 0.97 10.70 0.71
C ILE A 6 -0.10 9.63 0.87
N ILE A 7 -0.74 9.53 2.04
CA ILE A 7 -1.82 8.55 2.25
C ILE A 7 -2.99 8.84 1.30
N LYS A 8 -3.37 10.11 1.15
CA LYS A 8 -4.44 10.52 0.23
C LYS A 8 -4.15 10.11 -1.21
N PHE A 9 -2.88 10.23 -1.63
CA PHE A 9 -2.42 9.76 -2.93
C PHE A 9 -2.44 8.23 -3.03
N ASN A 10 -1.85 7.52 -2.05
CA ASN A 10 -1.77 6.06 -2.02
C ASN A 10 -3.16 5.40 -2.03
N LEU A 11 -4.12 5.99 -1.32
CA LEU A 11 -5.50 5.53 -1.28
C LEU A 11 -6.32 6.05 -2.47
N GLN A 12 -5.75 6.90 -3.33
CA GLN A 12 -6.42 7.44 -4.51
C GLN A 12 -7.73 8.18 -4.19
N GLU A 13 -7.78 8.93 -3.09
CA GLU A 13 -8.99 9.66 -2.66
C GLU A 13 -9.51 10.66 -3.71
N ARG A 14 -8.71 11.00 -4.72
CA ARG A 14 -9.19 11.81 -5.85
C ARG A 14 -10.10 11.04 -6.80
N GLN A 15 -9.82 9.75 -7.03
CA GLN A 15 -10.52 8.90 -8.00
C GLN A 15 -11.59 8.04 -7.32
N TYR A 16 -11.28 7.57 -6.12
CA TYR A 16 -12.16 6.75 -5.29
C TYR A 16 -12.29 7.39 -3.90
N PRO A 17 -13.02 8.51 -3.76
CA PRO A 17 -13.20 9.16 -2.47
C PRO A 17 -13.88 8.20 -1.48
N TYR A 18 -13.31 8.08 -0.29
CA TYR A 18 -13.86 7.25 0.78
C TYR A 18 -13.59 7.82 2.17
N PHE A 19 -12.41 8.42 2.39
CA PHE A 19 -12.02 8.98 3.67
C PHE A 19 -12.01 10.50 3.62
N GLU A 20 -12.52 11.11 4.69
CA GLU A 20 -12.32 12.52 4.98
C GLU A 20 -10.92 12.78 5.58
N ASP A 21 -10.45 14.03 5.54
CA ASP A 21 -9.10 14.39 6.00
C ASP A 21 -8.87 14.10 7.49
N ASN A 22 -9.92 14.19 8.32
CA ASN A 22 -9.86 13.81 9.73
C ASN A 22 -9.76 12.29 9.93
N GLU A 23 -10.45 11.50 9.09
CA GLU A 23 -10.38 10.04 9.12
C GLU A 23 -9.00 9.55 8.69
N LEU A 24 -8.39 10.20 7.69
CA LEU A 24 -7.01 9.93 7.28
C LEU A 24 -6.00 10.25 8.38
N LYS A 25 -6.22 11.33 9.15
CA LYS A 25 -5.41 11.65 10.34
C LYS A 25 -5.50 10.55 11.39
N ILE A 26 -6.72 10.15 11.74
CA ILE A 26 -6.96 9.08 12.72
C ILE A 26 -6.36 7.76 12.23
N LEU A 27 -6.50 7.44 10.95
CA LEU A 27 -5.91 6.25 10.33
C LEU A 27 -4.38 6.25 10.45
N LEU A 28 -3.73 7.39 10.20
CA LEU A 28 -2.28 7.54 10.33
C LEU A 28 -1.83 7.41 11.79
N GLU A 29 -2.52 8.08 12.73
CA GLU A 29 -2.22 8.05 14.16
C GLU A 29 -2.33 6.62 14.74
N ASN A 30 -3.43 5.91 14.41
CA ASN A 30 -3.66 4.52 14.83
C ASN A 30 -2.62 3.55 14.26
N ASN A 31 -1.89 3.94 13.22
CA ASN A 31 -0.85 3.15 12.59
C ASN A 31 0.56 3.68 12.89
N ASN A 32 0.74 4.28 14.07
CA ASN A 32 2.03 4.75 14.58
C ASN A 32 2.69 5.81 13.70
N ASN A 33 1.88 6.63 13.02
CA ASN A 33 2.33 7.59 12.01
C ASN A 33 3.15 6.96 10.86
N ASN A 34 2.98 5.65 10.61
CA ASN A 34 3.63 4.96 9.52
C ASN A 34 2.73 4.97 8.28
N VAL A 35 3.19 5.65 7.24
CA VAL A 35 2.45 5.82 5.97
C VAL A 35 2.18 4.48 5.28
N LEU A 36 3.15 3.57 5.23
CA LEU A 36 2.97 2.27 4.56
C LEU A 36 1.92 1.42 5.28
N LYS A 37 2.00 1.36 6.62
CA LYS A 37 1.03 0.64 7.45
C LYS A 37 -0.37 1.24 7.34
N ALA A 38 -0.47 2.56 7.36
CA ALA A 38 -1.74 3.26 7.19
C ALA A 38 -2.34 3.03 5.79
N SER A 39 -1.54 3.10 4.73
CA SER A 39 -1.98 2.80 3.36
C SER A 39 -2.44 1.35 3.22
N TRP A 40 -1.72 0.39 3.79
CA TRP A 40 -2.16 -1.01 3.85
C TRP A 40 -3.54 -1.15 4.50
N LYS A 41 -3.73 -0.57 5.70
CA LYS A 41 -5.03 -0.64 6.40
C LYS A 41 -6.15 0.09 5.66
N GLY A 42 -5.85 1.24 5.05
CA GLY A 42 -6.81 1.98 4.23
C GLY A 42 -7.30 1.20 3.02
N CYS A 43 -6.40 0.50 2.31
CA CYS A 43 -6.78 -0.36 1.19
C CYS A 43 -7.71 -1.53 1.63
N LEU A 44 -7.47 -2.14 2.79
CA LEU A 44 -8.35 -3.19 3.31
C LEU A 44 -9.76 -2.68 3.64
N LEU A 45 -9.87 -1.47 4.17
CA LEU A 45 -11.15 -0.82 4.44
C LEU A 45 -11.91 -0.56 3.13
N LYS A 46 -11.23 -0.05 2.11
CA LYS A 46 -11.82 0.14 0.77
C LYS A 46 -12.28 -1.17 0.14
N ALA A 47 -11.46 -2.22 0.24
CA ALA A 47 -11.84 -3.54 -0.27
C ALA A 47 -13.13 -4.06 0.39
N THR A 48 -13.30 -3.79 1.69
CA THR A 48 -14.48 -4.21 2.45
C THR A 48 -15.72 -3.39 2.05
N ALA A 49 -15.56 -2.09 1.88
CA ALA A 49 -16.64 -1.21 1.44
C ALA A 49 -17.13 -1.52 0.03
N ASP A 50 -16.21 -1.82 -0.89
CA ASP A 50 -16.50 -2.10 -2.30
C ASP A 50 -17.06 -3.51 -2.55
N ASP A 51 -17.00 -4.39 -1.55
CA ASP A 51 -17.66 -5.70 -1.54
C ASP A 51 -19.10 -5.62 -0.97
N GLY A 52 -19.35 -4.64 -0.10
CA GLY A 52 -20.58 -4.50 0.69
C GLY A 52 -21.72 -3.72 0.01
N THR A 53 -21.50 -3.09 -1.14
CA THR A 53 -22.47 -2.22 -1.83
C THR A 53 -23.36 -2.93 -2.85
N ASN A 54 -23.32 -4.26 -2.94
CA ASN A 54 -24.27 -5.06 -3.75
C ASN A 54 -25.69 -5.10 -3.11
N LEU A 55 -26.33 -3.94 -2.96
CA LEU A 55 -27.74 -3.79 -2.57
C LEU A 55 -28.61 -3.57 -3.82
N GLY A 56 -28.72 -4.58 -4.69
CA GLY A 56 -29.69 -4.54 -5.80
C GLY A 56 -29.30 -5.35 -7.05
N PRO A 57 -30.21 -5.46 -8.05
CA PRO A 57 -29.99 -6.22 -9.28
C PRO A 57 -29.00 -5.55 -10.27
N LEU A 58 -28.50 -4.35 -9.97
CA LEU A 58 -27.49 -3.65 -10.76
C LEU A 58 -26.11 -3.92 -10.17
N LYS A 59 -25.44 -4.97 -10.64
CA LYS A 59 -24.05 -5.25 -10.27
C LYS A 59 -23.12 -4.30 -11.05
N THR A 60 -22.51 -3.35 -10.37
CA THR A 60 -21.25 -2.74 -10.84
C THR A 60 -20.09 -3.68 -10.50
N GLU A 61 -19.08 -3.74 -11.36
CA GLU A 61 -17.87 -4.53 -11.10
C GLU A 61 -17.19 -4.02 -9.82
N SER A 62 -16.92 -4.93 -8.88
CA SER A 62 -16.25 -4.59 -7.62
C SER A 62 -14.75 -4.45 -7.86
N ASN A 63 -14.13 -3.41 -7.30
CA ASN A 63 -12.68 -3.23 -7.28
C ASN A 63 -12.06 -3.85 -6.02
N ARG A 64 -12.76 -4.75 -5.32
CA ARG A 64 -12.23 -5.43 -4.13
C ARG A 64 -10.85 -6.02 -4.37
N ASP A 65 -10.68 -6.80 -5.44
CA ASP A 65 -9.40 -7.47 -5.74
C ASP A 65 -8.28 -6.47 -6.05
N TYR A 66 -8.62 -5.34 -6.67
CA TYR A 66 -7.69 -4.24 -6.88
C TYR A 66 -7.17 -3.69 -5.55
N TRP A 67 -8.08 -3.39 -4.62
CA TRP A 67 -7.72 -2.89 -3.29
C TRP A 67 -6.93 -3.92 -2.47
N LEU A 68 -7.27 -5.20 -2.56
CA LEU A 68 -6.51 -6.28 -1.92
C LEU A 68 -5.09 -6.39 -2.49
N GLY A 69 -4.93 -6.22 -3.81
CA GLY A 69 -3.63 -6.19 -4.47
C GLY A 69 -2.75 -5.04 -3.99
N LEU A 70 -3.29 -3.81 -3.89
CA LEU A 70 -2.55 -2.68 -3.31
C LEU A 70 -2.23 -2.89 -1.83
N ALA A 71 -3.18 -3.43 -1.06
CA ALA A 71 -2.99 -3.72 0.36
C ALA A 71 -1.78 -4.65 0.57
N GLU A 72 -1.66 -5.70 -0.22
CA GLU A 72 -0.54 -6.64 -0.13
C GLU A 72 0.79 -5.99 -0.52
N GLN A 73 0.83 -5.09 -1.50
CA GLN A 73 2.04 -4.34 -1.85
C GLN A 73 2.52 -3.47 -0.67
N TYR A 74 1.63 -2.65 -0.10
CA TYR A 74 2.00 -1.79 1.03
C TYR A 74 2.38 -2.57 2.29
N LYS A 75 1.76 -3.74 2.51
CA LYS A 75 2.16 -4.65 3.59
C LYS A 75 3.59 -5.15 3.39
N ASN A 76 3.93 -5.63 2.20
CA ASN A 76 5.28 -6.12 1.89
C ASN A 76 6.33 -5.02 2.05
N ASP A 77 6.03 -3.80 1.59
CA ASP A 77 6.93 -2.66 1.75
C ASP A 77 7.07 -2.25 3.23
N TYR A 78 5.98 -2.29 4.00
CA TYR A 78 6.02 -2.06 5.43
C TYR A 78 6.89 -3.10 6.15
N GLU A 79 6.68 -4.39 5.89
CA GLU A 79 7.47 -5.48 6.47
C GLU A 79 8.95 -5.37 6.09
N ARG A 80 9.25 -5.00 4.84
CA ARG A 80 10.61 -4.71 4.38
C ARG A 80 11.23 -3.51 5.11
N SER A 81 10.43 -2.47 5.39
CA SER A 81 10.91 -1.30 6.13
C SER A 81 11.27 -1.64 7.59
N LEU A 82 10.59 -2.62 8.19
CA LEU A 82 10.90 -3.12 9.52
C LEU A 82 12.16 -3.99 9.56
N SER A 83 12.43 -4.73 8.48
CA SER A 83 13.58 -5.63 8.37
C SER A 83 14.89 -4.92 7.97
N GLY A 84 14.94 -3.60 8.08
CA GLY A 84 16.10 -2.72 7.85
C GLY A 84 17.30 -2.91 8.79
N SER A 85 17.59 -4.13 9.23
CA SER A 85 18.91 -4.56 9.68
C SER A 85 19.47 -5.58 8.69
N GLY A 86 20.07 -5.07 7.60
CA GLY A 86 21.06 -5.79 6.79
C GLY A 86 20.51 -6.66 5.66
N THR A 87 20.41 -6.09 4.45
CA THR A 87 21.02 -6.69 3.25
C THR A 87 20.99 -5.68 2.13
N THR A 88 22.12 -5.04 1.92
CA THR A 88 22.47 -4.41 0.65
C THR A 88 22.35 -5.50 -0.41
N THR A 89 21.28 -5.47 -1.23
CA THR A 89 21.25 -6.20 -2.50
C THR A 89 22.28 -5.55 -3.42
N GLY A 90 23.55 -5.82 -3.15
CA GLY A 90 24.64 -5.55 -4.07
C GLY A 90 24.54 -6.57 -5.19
N TYR A 91 24.38 -6.09 -6.42
CA TYR A 91 24.56 -6.90 -7.61
C TYR A 91 25.93 -7.57 -7.52
N LYS A 92 25.95 -8.91 -7.38
CA LYS A 92 27.19 -9.68 -7.38
C LYS A 92 27.69 -9.78 -8.82
N THR A 93 28.33 -8.73 -9.33
CA THR A 93 28.97 -8.74 -10.65
C THR A 93 30.34 -9.41 -10.52
N SER A 94 30.39 -10.72 -10.29
CA SER A 94 31.65 -11.46 -10.39
C SER A 94 31.95 -11.78 -11.86
N MET A 95 32.48 -10.83 -12.60
CA MET A 95 33.14 -11.12 -13.88
C MET A 95 34.50 -11.75 -13.57
N LYS A 96 34.60 -13.08 -13.69
CA LYS A 96 35.91 -13.74 -13.75
C LYS A 96 36.60 -13.26 -15.02
N ARG A 97 37.78 -12.66 -14.89
CA ARG A 97 38.64 -12.38 -16.06
C ARG A 97 38.99 -13.73 -16.68
N VAL A 98 38.59 -13.95 -17.93
CA VAL A 98 39.12 -15.03 -18.76
C VAL A 98 40.47 -14.53 -19.24
N ASP A 99 41.50 -14.79 -18.44
CA ASP A 99 42.87 -14.77 -18.93
C ASP A 99 43.51 -16.09 -18.51
N ALA A 100 43.43 -17.03 -19.44
CA ALA A 100 44.16 -18.27 -19.44
C ALA A 100 44.52 -18.53 -20.91
N GLN A 101 45.65 -17.98 -21.35
CA GLN A 101 46.78 -18.72 -21.94
C GLN A 101 47.73 -17.78 -22.69
#